data_AF-A0A8T6ENV4-F1
#
_entry.id   AF-A0A8T6ENV4-F1
#
_cell.length_a   1.000
_cell.length_b   1.000
_cell.length_c   1.000
_cell.angle_alpha   90.00
_cell.angle_beta   90.00
_cell.angle_gamma   90.00
#
_symmetry.space_group_name_H-M   'P 1'
#
loop_
_entity.id
_entity.type
_entity.pdbx_description
1 polymer ?
#
loop_
_entity_poly.entity_id
_entity_poly.type
_entity_poly.pdbx_seq_one_letter_code
_entity_poly.pdbx_strand_id
1 'polypeptide(L)'
;MTRSGPHRDDVRFAIGEAEAGAFASRGEQRTLALALRLAEVALSHERTGDPPLLLLDDILSELDAGRRERVLAAAYGVDQVVITTPDPDRPGADELPEARRYHIEDGELHEEG
;
A
#
# COMPACT_ATOMS: atom_id res chain seq x y z
N MET A 1 16.73 -14.70 31.57
CA MET A 1 16.25 -14.36 30.22
C MET A 1 16.09 -15.65 29.43
N THR A 2 14.91 -15.92 28.88
CA THR A 2 14.66 -17.09 28.02
C THR A 2 15.42 -16.90 26.70
N ARG A 3 16.18 -17.93 26.27
CA ARG A 3 17.03 -17.90 25.05
C ARG A 3 16.36 -18.49 23.81
N SER A 4 15.16 -19.04 23.95
CA SER A 4 14.43 -19.73 22.88
C SER A 4 12.93 -19.43 22.96
N GLY A 5 12.27 -19.30 21.81
CA GLY A 5 10.84 -19.08 21.65
C GLY A 5 10.53 -18.15 20.47
N PRO A 6 9.29 -18.14 19.95
CA PRO A 6 8.93 -17.43 18.70
C PRO A 6 9.18 -15.92 18.75
N HIS A 7 9.19 -15.33 19.95
CA HIS A 7 9.58 -13.93 20.17
C HIS A 7 11.05 -13.60 19.85
N ARG A 8 11.88 -14.61 19.56
CA ARG A 8 13.28 -14.47 19.13
C ARG A 8 13.48 -14.73 17.64
N ASP A 9 12.45 -15.18 16.94
CA ASP A 9 12.52 -15.44 15.50
C ASP A 9 12.51 -14.11 14.75
N ASP A 10 13.16 -14.10 13.59
CA ASP A 10 13.33 -12.91 12.75
C ASP A 10 12.89 -13.24 11.32
N VAL A 11 11.96 -12.45 10.78
CA VAL A 11 11.45 -12.61 9.42
C VAL A 11 12.26 -11.72 8.50
N ARG A 12 13.01 -12.34 7.59
CA ARG A 12 13.82 -11.63 6.60
C ARG A 12 13.16 -11.68 5.23
N PHE A 13 13.25 -10.57 4.53
CA PHE A 13 12.76 -10.45 3.16
C PHE A 13 13.95 -10.33 2.21
N ALA A 14 13.79 -10.83 0.99
CA ALA A 14 14.81 -10.73 -0.05
C ALA A 14 14.18 -10.23 -1.36
N ILE A 15 14.96 -9.47 -2.11
CA ILE A 15 14.63 -9.05 -3.49
C ILE A 15 15.70 -9.67 -4.38
N GLY A 16 15.31 -10.71 -5.14
CA GLY A 16 16.28 -11.59 -5.79
C GLY A 16 17.12 -12.32 -4.73
N GLU A 17 18.45 -12.19 -4.81
CA GLU A 17 19.38 -12.80 -3.86
C GLU A 17 19.80 -11.87 -2.72
N ALA A 18 19.42 -10.58 -2.77
CA ALA A 18 19.82 -9.58 -1.78
C ALA A 18 18.80 -9.45 -0.64
N GLU A 19 19.30 -9.39 0.60
CA GLU A 19 18.46 -9.15 1.79
C GLU A 19 17.93 -7.71 1.77
N ALA A 20 16.61 -7.56 1.83
CA ALA A 20 15.95 -6.29 1.57
C ALA A 20 16.16 -5.27 2.70
N GLY A 21 16.26 -5.72 3.95
CA GLY A 21 16.53 -4.84 5.09
C GLY A 21 17.87 -4.12 4.99
N ALA A 22 18.89 -4.80 4.48
CA ALA A 22 20.25 -4.27 4.35
C ALA A 22 20.52 -3.56 3.01
N PHE A 23 19.90 -4.01 1.90
CA PHE A 23 20.33 -3.61 0.56
C PHE A 23 19.26 -2.93 -0.30
N ALA A 24 17.97 -3.02 0.06
CA ALA A 24 16.93 -2.40 -0.76
C ALA A 24 16.96 -0.88 -0.65
N SER A 25 16.82 -0.20 -1.78
CA SER A 25 16.55 1.24 -1.82
C SER A 25 15.22 1.58 -1.14
N ARG A 26 15.02 2.84 -0.75
CA ARG A 26 13.75 3.28 -0.13
C ARG A 26 12.53 2.95 -0.99
N GLY A 27 12.62 3.15 -2.31
CA GLY A 27 11.54 2.82 -3.23
C GLY A 27 11.24 1.31 -3.27
N GLU A 28 12.27 0.47 -3.24
CA GLU A 28 12.11 -0.99 -3.18
C GLU A 28 11.51 -1.46 -1.85
N GLN A 29 11.94 -0.88 -0.72
CA GLN A 29 11.36 -1.18 0.58
C GLN A 29 9.87 -0.85 0.64
N ARG A 30 9.45 0.29 0.05
CA ARG A 30 8.03 0.63 -0.07
C ARG A 30 7.26 -0.33 -0.97
N THR A 31 7.82 -0.67 -2.14
CA THR A 31 7.21 -1.64 -3.05
C THR A 31 7.05 -3.01 -2.37
N LEU A 32 8.06 -3.46 -1.61
CA LEU A 32 7.99 -4.68 -0.82
C LEU A 32 6.90 -4.58 0.27
N ALA A 33 6.86 -3.49 1.03
CA ALA A 33 5.85 -3.28 2.06
C ALA A 33 4.43 -3.30 1.47
N LEU A 34 4.22 -2.65 0.33
CA LEU A 34 2.94 -2.69 -0.38
C LEU A 34 2.59 -4.12 -0.83
N ALA A 35 3.54 -4.85 -1.43
CA ALA A 35 3.32 -6.23 -1.85
C ALA A 35 2.90 -7.12 -0.67
N LEU A 36 3.50 -6.91 0.51
CA LEU A 36 3.11 -7.61 1.74
C LEU A 36 1.69 -7.25 2.18
N ARG A 37 1.28 -5.99 2.10
CA ARG A 37 -0.10 -5.57 2.43
C ARG A 37 -1.13 -6.16 1.47
N LEU A 38 -0.82 -6.23 0.18
CA LEU A 38 -1.70 -6.86 -0.81
C LEU A 38 -1.82 -8.37 -0.57
N ALA A 39 -0.72 -9.04 -0.24
CA ALA A 39 -0.74 -10.45 0.14
C ALA A 39 -1.56 -10.68 1.42
N GLU A 40 -1.47 -9.79 2.40
CA GLU A 40 -2.27 -9.80 3.62
C GLU A 40 -3.77 -9.62 3.33
N VAL A 41 -4.13 -8.71 2.42
CA VAL A 41 -5.53 -8.52 1.96
C VAL A 41 -6.09 -9.79 1.35
N ALA A 42 -5.34 -10.41 0.42
CA ALA A 42 -5.76 -11.65 -0.23
C ALA A 42 -5.93 -12.80 0.78
N LEU A 43 -4.96 -12.96 1.68
CA LEU A 43 -5.01 -13.98 2.73
C LEU A 43 -6.16 -13.73 3.73
N SER A 44 -6.42 -12.46 4.08
CA SER A 44 -7.53 -12.10 4.96
C SER A 44 -8.86 -12.52 4.33
N HIS A 45 -9.08 -12.15 3.07
CA HIS A 45 -10.30 -12.50 2.34
C HIS A 45 -10.47 -14.02 2.25
N GLU A 46 -9.41 -14.78 1.94
CA GLU A 46 -9.47 -16.25 1.92
C GLU A 46 -9.89 -16.85 3.27
N ARG A 47 -9.43 -16.27 4.39
CA ARG A 47 -9.67 -16.82 5.74
C ARG A 47 -11.00 -16.42 6.34
N THR A 48 -11.48 -15.21 6.06
CA THR A 48 -12.72 -14.68 6.65
C THR A 48 -13.92 -14.84 5.72
N GLY A 49 -13.70 -14.91 4.40
CA GLY A 49 -14.75 -14.81 3.39
C GLY A 49 -15.25 -13.38 3.14
N ASP A 50 -14.74 -12.40 3.90
CA ASP A 50 -15.10 -10.99 3.79
C ASP A 50 -13.90 -10.19 3.26
N PRO A 51 -14.06 -9.35 2.21
CA PRO A 51 -12.97 -8.54 1.71
C PRO A 51 -12.63 -7.39 2.67
N PRO A 52 -11.36 -7.18 3.01
CA PRO A 52 -10.95 -6.10 3.92
C PRO A 52 -10.90 -4.74 3.21
N LEU A 53 -11.07 -3.67 3.98
CA LEU A 53 -10.79 -2.30 3.54
C LEU A 53 -9.28 -2.06 3.52
N LEU A 54 -8.72 -1.72 2.35
CA LEU A 54 -7.32 -1.34 2.22
C LEU A 54 -7.14 0.17 2.40
N LEU A 55 -6.30 0.57 3.36
CA LEU A 55 -5.94 1.96 3.61
C LEU A 55 -4.50 2.21 3.15
N LEU A 56 -4.30 3.17 2.25
CA LEU A 56 -3.00 3.56 1.72
C LEU A 56 -2.71 5.01 2.10
N ASP A 57 -1.89 5.20 3.13
CA ASP A 57 -1.54 6.53 3.62
C ASP A 57 -0.28 7.07 2.94
N ASP A 58 -0.43 8.13 2.14
CA ASP A 58 0.65 8.85 1.44
C ASP A 58 1.66 7.94 0.70
N ILE A 59 1.20 6.78 0.19
CA ILE A 59 2.11 5.79 -0.41
C ILE A 59 2.61 6.22 -1.80
N LEU A 60 2.00 7.24 -2.39
CA LEU A 60 2.21 7.67 -3.78
C LEU A 60 3.25 8.80 -3.92
N SER A 61 3.54 9.56 -2.86
CA SER A 61 4.34 10.80 -2.90
C SER A 61 5.81 10.60 -3.28
N GLU A 62 6.33 9.37 -3.18
CA GLU A 62 7.75 9.06 -3.44
C GLU A 62 7.93 7.92 -4.46
N LEU A 63 6.93 7.71 -5.33
CA LEU A 63 6.98 6.73 -6.40
C LEU A 63 7.14 7.41 -7.77
N ASP A 64 8.02 6.86 -8.59
CA ASP A 64 8.05 7.18 -10.01
C ASP A 64 6.74 6.73 -10.69
N ALA A 65 6.43 7.31 -11.86
CA ALA A 65 5.17 7.08 -12.56
C ALA A 65 4.88 5.60 -12.81
N GLY A 66 5.89 4.81 -13.18
CA GLY A 66 5.72 3.38 -13.45
C GLY A 66 5.46 2.56 -12.18
N ARG A 67 6.05 2.94 -11.05
CA ARG A 67 5.72 2.32 -9.75
C ARG A 67 4.30 2.69 -9.32
N ARG A 68 3.92 3.97 -9.41
CA ARG A 68 2.58 4.43 -9.05
C ARG A 68 1.51 3.69 -9.85
N GLU A 69 1.68 3.56 -11.16
CA GLU A 69 0.76 2.79 -12.01
C GLU A 69 0.58 1.34 -11.50
N ARG A 70 1.67 0.67 -11.11
CA ARG A 70 1.59 -0.70 -10.55
C ARG A 70 0.87 -0.74 -9.20
N VAL A 71 1.08 0.26 -8.34
CA VAL A 71 0.38 0.36 -7.05
C VAL A 71 -1.11 0.51 -7.27
N LEU A 72 -1.51 1.43 -8.14
CA LEU A 72 -2.91 1.69 -8.46
C LEU A 72 -3.56 0.49 -9.15
N ALA A 73 -2.86 -0.15 -10.09
CA ALA A 73 -3.31 -1.39 -10.72
C ALA A 73 -3.55 -2.52 -9.72
N ALA A 74 -2.71 -2.63 -8.69
CA ALA A 74 -2.90 -3.62 -7.64
C ALA A 74 -4.08 -3.27 -6.71
N ALA A 75 -4.29 -1.99 -6.43
CA ALA A 75 -5.43 -1.51 -5.65
C ALA A 75 -6.79 -1.85 -6.32
N TYR A 76 -6.85 -1.87 -7.65
CA TYR A 76 -8.04 -2.31 -8.40
C TYR A 76 -8.44 -3.77 -8.15
N GLY A 77 -7.51 -4.62 -7.70
CA GLY A 77 -7.80 -6.00 -7.35
C GLY A 77 -8.46 -6.17 -5.97
N VAL A 78 -8.67 -5.08 -5.24
CA VAL A 78 -9.25 -5.08 -3.89
C VAL A 78 -10.63 -4.42 -3.94
N ASP A 79 -11.61 -4.98 -3.22
CA ASP A 79 -13.00 -4.54 -3.29
C ASP A 79 -13.22 -3.09 -2.82
N GLN A 80 -12.48 -2.64 -1.80
CA GLN A 80 -12.53 -1.25 -1.34
C GLN A 80 -11.15 -0.75 -0.91
N VAL A 81 -10.76 0.41 -1.43
CA VAL A 81 -9.49 1.07 -1.14
C VAL A 81 -9.73 2.55 -0.81
N VAL A 82 -9.05 3.05 0.22
CA VAL A 82 -8.94 4.49 0.52
C VAL A 82 -7.48 4.88 0.40
N ILE A 83 -7.21 5.95 -0.36
CA ILE A 83 -5.87 6.46 -0.61
C ILE A 83 -5.83 7.91 -0.15
N THR A 84 -4.81 8.28 0.62
CA THR A 84 -4.52 9.68 0.95
C THR A 84 -3.32 10.16 0.15
N THR A 85 -3.32 11.46 -0.18
CA THR A 85 -2.27 12.10 -0.95
C THR A 85 -2.29 13.60 -0.65
N PRO A 86 -1.13 14.26 -0.50
CA PRO A 86 -1.05 15.71 -0.41
C PRO A 86 -1.09 16.38 -1.80
N ASP A 87 -0.98 15.61 -2.88
CA ASP A 87 -1.03 16.09 -4.26
C ASP A 87 -2.48 16.13 -4.76
N PRO A 88 -3.10 17.31 -4.98
CA PRO A 88 -4.49 17.41 -5.42
C PRO A 88 -4.69 16.90 -6.85
N ASP A 89 -3.64 16.91 -7.67
CA ASP A 89 -3.70 16.50 -9.08
C ASP A 89 -3.43 15.00 -9.26
N ARG A 90 -2.95 14.30 -8.22
CA ARG A 90 -2.51 12.90 -8.28
C ARG A 90 -3.01 12.04 -7.10
N PRO A 91 -3.56 10.85 -7.35
CA PRO A 91 -3.78 10.23 -8.66
C PRO A 91 -4.86 10.99 -9.44
N GLY A 92 -4.69 11.15 -10.75
CA GLY A 92 -5.64 11.85 -11.64
C GLY A 92 -6.78 10.96 -12.14
N ALA A 93 -7.73 11.52 -12.89
CA ALA A 93 -8.83 10.75 -13.48
C ALA A 93 -8.35 9.67 -14.47
N ASP A 94 -7.19 9.89 -15.12
CA ASP A 94 -6.57 8.89 -16.00
C ASP A 94 -5.99 7.70 -15.22
N GLU A 95 -5.65 7.90 -13.94
CA GLU A 95 -5.03 6.88 -13.08
C GLU A 95 -6.06 6.15 -12.24
N LEU A 96 -7.12 6.85 -11.82
CA LEU A 96 -8.25 6.30 -11.06
C LEU A 96 -9.59 6.88 -11.56
N PRO A 97 -10.09 6.46 -12.74
CA PRO A 97 -11.33 7.00 -13.32
C PRO A 97 -12.60 6.75 -12.49
N GLU A 98 -12.63 5.68 -11.69
CA GLU A 98 -13.80 5.30 -10.89
C GLU A 98 -13.73 5.77 -9.43
N ALA A 99 -12.64 6.44 -9.04
CA ALA A 99 -12.44 6.89 -7.66
C ALA A 99 -13.31 8.10 -7.34
N ARG A 100 -13.99 8.04 -6.19
CA ARG A 100 -14.59 9.22 -5.57
C ARG A 100 -13.50 10.03 -4.89
N ARG A 101 -13.49 11.34 -5.15
CA ARG A 101 -12.49 12.25 -4.58
C ARG A 101 -13.09 13.01 -3.42
N TYR A 102 -12.25 13.20 -2.43
CA TYR A 102 -12.58 14.04 -1.29
C TYR A 102 -11.38 14.93 -0.97
N HIS A 103 -11.65 16.21 -0.73
CA HIS A 103 -10.70 17.17 -0.22
C HIS A 103 -10.85 17.31 1.28
N ILE A 104 -9.74 17.36 2.03
CA ILE A 104 -9.75 17.63 3.46
C ILE A 104 -9.12 18.99 3.71
N GLU A 105 -9.90 19.92 4.26
CA GLU A 105 -9.45 21.27 4.65
C GLU A 105 -9.99 21.59 6.05
N ASP A 106 -9.13 22.13 6.94
CA ASP A 106 -9.50 22.49 8.32
C ASP A 106 -10.20 21.38 9.14
N GLY A 107 -9.94 20.11 8.81
CA GLY A 107 -10.53 18.94 9.47
C GLY A 107 -11.93 18.57 8.95
N GLU A 108 -12.42 19.24 7.91
CA GLU A 108 -13.67 18.94 7.21
C GLU A 108 -13.39 18.21 5.90
N LEU A 109 -14.26 17.25 5.54
CA LEU A 109 -14.17 16.44 4.33
C LEU A 109 -15.21 16.93 3.32
N HIS A 110 -14.77 17.32 2.12
CA HIS A 110 -15.61 17.82 1.03
C HIS A 110 -15.51 16.88 -0.17
N GLU A 111 -16.63 16.40 -0.71
CA GLU A 111 -16.62 15.58 -1.92
C GLU A 111 -16.32 16.47 -3.14
N GLU A 112 -15.34 16.06 -3.95
CA GLU A 112 -15.04 16.69 -5.23
C GLU A 112 -15.81 15.96 -6.34
N GLY A 113 -16.50 16.73 -7.18
CA GLY A 113 -17.43 16.23 -8.21
C GLY A 113 -16.77 15.66 -9.45
#